data_AF-A0A5E4JAS9-F1
#
_entry.id   AF-A0A5E4JAS9-F1
#
_cell.length_a   1.000
_cell.length_b   1.000
_cell.length_c   1.000
_cell.angle_alpha   90.00
_cell.angle_beta   90.00
_cell.angle_gamma   90.00
#
_symmetry.space_group_name_H-M   'P 1'
#
loop_
_entity.id
_entity.type
_entity.pdbx_description
1 polymer ?
#
loop_
_entity_poly.entity_id
_entity_poly.type
_entity_poly.pdbx_seq_one_letter_code
_entity_poly.pdbx_strand_id
1 'polypeptide(L)'
;MRTRRKGQISAEMIIILAILLGVVLLIANKMRETAATASSQIQTSSNQTFKTINQMNELGCNNSVCKDQTECCSGFTCVGGRCIQ
;
A
#
# COMPACT_ATOMS: atom_id res chain seq x y z
N MET A 1 -23.90 -11.12 59.24
CA MET A 1 -23.51 -12.25 58.36
C MET A 1 -23.85 -11.91 56.91
N ARG A 2 -22.81 -11.85 56.06
CA ARG A 2 -22.79 -11.91 54.58
C ARG A 2 -24.06 -11.48 53.82
N THR A 3 -24.02 -10.24 53.33
CA THR A 3 -24.79 -9.76 52.18
C THR A 3 -24.61 -10.70 50.98
N ARG A 4 -25.67 -11.41 50.58
CA ARG A 4 -25.73 -12.12 49.30
C ARG A 4 -25.86 -11.11 48.16
N ARG A 5 -24.76 -10.49 47.74
CA ARG A 5 -24.66 -9.89 46.39
C ARG A 5 -24.41 -11.01 45.38
N LYS A 6 -25.43 -11.80 45.06
CA LYS A 6 -25.43 -12.70 43.91
C LYS A 6 -26.38 -12.14 42.85
N GLY A 7 -25.83 -11.65 41.75
CA GLY A 7 -26.47 -11.79 40.45
C GLY A 7 -27.50 -10.75 40.00
N GLN A 8 -27.42 -9.48 40.39
CA GLN A 8 -28.07 -8.43 39.59
C GLN A 8 -27.01 -7.72 38.75
N ILE A 9 -26.81 -8.21 37.53
CA ILE A 9 -26.33 -7.34 36.46
C ILE A 9 -27.42 -6.29 36.30
N SER A 10 -27.16 -5.06 36.75
CA SER A 10 -28.08 -3.93 36.54
C SER A 10 -28.31 -3.77 35.05
N ALA A 11 -29.55 -3.48 34.63
CA ALA A 11 -29.89 -3.26 33.23
C ALA A 11 -28.95 -2.22 32.56
N GLU A 12 -28.46 -1.25 33.34
CA GLU A 12 -27.46 -0.27 32.93
C GLU A 12 -26.15 -0.91 32.46
N MET A 13 -25.69 -1.99 33.10
CA MET A 13 -24.45 -2.66 32.72
C MET A 13 -24.60 -3.39 31.38
N ILE A 14 -25.78 -3.94 31.08
CA ILE A 14 -26.07 -4.59 29.79
C ILE A 14 -26.12 -3.55 28.67
N ILE A 15 -26.73 -2.40 28.93
CA ILE A 15 -26.81 -1.29 27.96
C ILE A 15 -25.40 -0.76 27.65
N ILE A 16 -24.56 -0.55 28.66
CA ILE A 16 -23.17 -0.10 28.47
C ILE A 16 -22.37 -1.13 27.66
N LEU A 17 -22.55 -2.43 27.96
CA LEU A 17 -21.87 -3.50 27.23
C LEU A 17 -22.29 -3.55 25.75
N ALA A 18 -23.58 -3.36 25.46
CA ALA A 18 -24.10 -3.34 24.10
C ALA A 18 -23.56 -2.15 23.28
N ILE A 19 -23.45 -0.97 23.90
CA ILE A 19 -22.86 0.21 23.26
C ILE A 19 -21.38 -0.04 22.94
N LEU A 20 -20.61 -0.59 23.89
CA LEU A 20 -19.20 -0.92 23.67
C LEU A 20 -19.03 -1.90 22.51
N LEU A 21 -19.84 -2.97 22.47
CA LEU A 21 -19.81 -3.93 21.36
C LEU A 21 -20.18 -3.28 20.02
N GLY A 22 -21.17 -2.38 20.01
CA GLY A 22 -21.56 -1.62 18.81
C GLY A 22 -20.42 -0.75 18.26
N VAL A 23 -19.71 -0.04 19.14
CA VAL A 23 -18.55 0.78 18.76
C VAL A 23 -17.42 -0.08 18.20
N VAL A 24 -17.11 -1.21 18.84
CA VAL A 24 -16.07 -2.14 18.36
C VAL A 24 -16.39 -2.68 16.96
N LEU A 25 -17.65 -3.06 16.72
CA LEU A 25 -18.09 -3.54 15.40
C LEU A 25 -18.00 -2.45 14.32
N LEU A 26 -18.35 -1.21 14.66
CA LEU A 26 -18.20 -0.06 13.76
C LEU A 26 -16.74 0.19 13.38
N ILE A 27 -15.83 0.17 14.35
CA ILE A 27 -14.39 0.35 14.11
C ILE A 27 -13.85 -0.81 13.26
N ALA A 28 -14.21 -2.05 13.57
CA ALA A 28 -13.78 -3.23 12.80
C ALA A 28 -14.21 -3.13 11.33
N ASN A 29 -15.45 -2.69 11.07
CA ASN A 29 -15.95 -2.48 9.71
C ASN A 29 -15.16 -1.37 8.98
N LYS A 30 -14.88 -0.25 9.66
CA LYS A 30 -14.08 0.85 9.08
C LYS A 30 -12.62 0.48 8.82
N MET A 31 -12.02 -0.33 9.70
CA MET A 31 -10.67 -0.87 9.49
C MET A 31 -10.63 -1.83 8.30
N ARG A 32 -11.66 -2.65 8.10
CA ARG A 32 -11.75 -3.55 6.95
C ARG A 32 -11.85 -2.80 5.61
N GLU A 33 -12.66 -1.75 5.54
CA GLU A 33 -12.74 -0.87 4.37
C GLU A 33 -11.40 -0.15 4.10
N THR A 34 -10.78 0.37 5.15
CA THR A 34 -9.47 1.06 5.06
C THR A 34 -8.37 0.10 4.59
N ALA A 35 -8.33 -1.12 5.13
CA ALA A 35 -7.35 -2.13 4.73
C ALA A 35 -7.50 -2.53 3.25
N ALA A 36 -8.73 -2.77 2.78
CA ALA A 36 -9.00 -3.07 1.38
C ALA A 36 -8.57 -1.92 0.45
N THR A 37 -8.85 -0.68 0.85
CA THR A 37 -8.46 0.51 0.09
C THR A 37 -6.94 0.67 0.05
N ALA A 38 -6.25 0.52 1.17
CA ALA A 38 -4.79 0.57 1.24
C ALA A 38 -4.13 -0.52 0.40
N SER A 39 -4.64 -1.76 0.44
CA SER A 39 -4.14 -2.85 -0.40
C SER A 39 -4.28 -2.56 -1.90
N SER A 40 -5.41 -1.99 -2.32
CA SER A 40 -5.64 -1.61 -3.73
C SER A 40 -4.74 -0.45 -4.19
N GLN A 41 -4.48 0.52 -3.31
CA GLN A 41 -3.58 1.64 -3.59
C GLN A 41 -2.11 1.18 -3.70
N ILE A 42 -1.68 0.22 -2.88
CA ILE A 42 -0.32 -0.34 -2.94
C ILE A 42 -0.09 -1.08 -4.27
N GLN A 43 -1.06 -1.87 -4.75
CA GLN A 43 -0.93 -2.54 -6.05
C GLN A 43 -0.88 -1.56 -7.21
N THR A 44 -1.71 -0.52 -7.17
CA THR A 44 -1.77 0.50 -8.23
C THR A 44 -0.49 1.34 -8.26
N SER A 45 -0.01 1.77 -7.09
CA SER A 45 1.22 2.54 -6.94
C SER A 45 2.48 1.73 -7.30
N SER A 46 2.53 0.45 -6.92
CA SER A 46 3.63 -0.45 -7.30
C SER A 46 3.70 -0.64 -8.81
N ASN A 47 2.57 -0.96 -9.47
CA ASN A 47 2.54 -1.15 -10.92
C ASN A 47 2.89 0.12 -11.70
N GLN A 48 2.45 1.29 -11.22
CA GLN A 48 2.86 2.57 -11.81
C GLN A 48 4.35 2.83 -11.62
N THR A 49 4.90 2.56 -10.44
CA THR A 49 6.34 2.75 -10.16
C THR A 49 7.21 1.86 -11.05
N PHE A 50 6.83 0.60 -11.26
CA PHE A 50 7.56 -0.29 -12.20
C PHE A 50 7.50 0.19 -13.65
N LYS A 51 6.35 0.73 -14.09
CA LYS A 51 6.25 1.34 -15.43
C LYS A 51 7.12 2.57 -15.56
N THR A 52 7.14 3.44 -14.55
CA THR A 52 7.98 4.63 -14.53
C THR A 52 9.47 4.27 -14.48
N ILE A 53 9.89 3.26 -13.73
CA ILE A 53 11.28 2.79 -13.70
C ILE A 53 11.73 2.27 -15.06
N ASN A 54 10.90 1.45 -15.72
CA ASN A 54 11.23 0.96 -17.07
C ASN A 54 11.29 2.11 -18.08
N GLN A 55 10.35 3.05 -18.03
CA GLN A 55 10.38 4.24 -18.88
C GLN A 55 11.56 5.17 -18.59
N MET A 56 11.95 5.34 -17.32
CA MET A 56 13.13 6.13 -16.95
C MET A 56 14.44 5.48 -17.42
N ASN A 57 14.50 4.14 -17.44
CA ASN A 57 15.66 3.43 -17.97
C ASN A 57 15.78 3.58 -19.50
N GLU A 58 14.65 3.54 -20.22
CA GLU A 58 14.61 3.80 -21.67
C GLU A 58 14.92 5.26 -22.02
N LEU A 59 14.41 6.22 -21.24
CA LEU A 59 14.69 7.65 -21.42
C LEU A 59 16.11 8.04 -21.01
N GLY A 60 16.66 7.40 -19.97
CA GLY A 60 18.00 7.67 -19.46
C GLY A 60 19.11 7.16 -20.37
N CYS A 61 18.83 6.14 -21.18
CA CYS A 61 19.77 5.59 -22.16
C CYS A 61 19.66 6.19 -23.55
N ASN A 62 18.51 6.80 -23.90
CA ASN A 62 18.44 7.54 -25.15
C ASN A 62 19.31 8.79 -25.02
N ASN A 63 20.31 8.92 -25.89
CA ASN A 63 21.23 10.06 -25.95
C ASN A 63 22.25 10.12 -24.79
N SER A 64 22.40 9.03 -24.01
CA SER A 64 23.49 8.91 -23.04
C SER A 64 24.84 8.86 -23.76
N VAL A 65 25.90 9.39 -23.12
CA VAL A 65 27.25 9.35 -23.67
C VAL A 65 27.77 7.93 -23.57
N CYS A 66 28.31 7.41 -24.68
CA CYS A 66 28.94 6.09 -24.73
C CYS A 66 30.30 6.18 -25.42
N LYS A 67 31.25 5.36 -24.96
CA LYS A 67 32.54 5.10 -25.61
C LYS A 67 32.52 3.81 -26.41
N ASP A 68 31.74 2.84 -25.96
CA ASP A 68 31.54 1.55 -26.63
C ASP A 68 30.09 1.05 -26.46
N GLN A 69 29.77 -0.08 -27.10
CA GLN A 69 28.42 -0.63 -27.10
C GLN A 69 28.01 -1.26 -25.74
N THR A 70 28.95 -1.50 -24.83
CA THR A 70 28.65 -2.07 -23.50
C THR A 70 28.12 -1.03 -22.52
N GLU A 71 28.32 0.25 -22.81
CA GLU A 71 27.81 1.38 -22.02
C GLU A 71 26.34 1.73 -22.35
N CYS A 72 25.77 1.17 -23.42
CA CYS A 72 24.38 1.39 -23.83
C CYS A 72 23.43 0.34 -23.23
N CYS A 73 22.23 0.77 -22.88
CA CYS A 73 21.17 -0.15 -22.47
C CYS A 73 20.82 -1.14 -23.58
N SER A 74 20.29 -2.30 -23.20
CA SER A 74 19.85 -3.31 -24.16
C SER A 74 18.84 -2.73 -25.16
N GLY A 75 19.10 -2.93 -26.45
CA GLY A 75 18.29 -2.37 -27.54
C GLY A 75 18.77 -1.01 -28.06
N PHE A 76 19.89 -0.47 -27.53
CA PHE A 76 20.53 0.76 -28.02
C PHE A 76 21.94 0.46 -28.54
N THR A 77 22.37 1.23 -29.55
CA THR A 77 23.68 1.12 -30.20
C THR A 77 24.48 2.40 -29.98
N CYS A 78 25.78 2.27 -29.72
CA CYS A 78 26.66 3.43 -29.58
C CYS A 78 27.04 3.97 -30.96
N VAL A 79 26.51 5.14 -31.33
CA VAL A 79 26.76 5.80 -32.63
C VAL A 79 27.18 7.25 -32.37
N GLY A 80 28.35 7.65 -32.86
CA GLY A 80 28.86 9.01 -32.68
C GLY A 80 29.09 9.41 -31.22
N GLY A 81 29.38 8.43 -30.35
CA GLY A 81 29.59 8.63 -28.92
C GLY A 81 28.30 8.78 -28.10
N ARG A 82 27.14 8.44 -28.68
CA ARG A 82 25.85 8.43 -27.99
C ARG A 82 25.06 7.15 -28.22
N CYS A 83 24.29 6.74 -27.22
CA CYS A 83 23.39 5.60 -27.33
C CYS A 83 22.10 6.01 -28.06
N ILE A 84 21.80 5.31 -29.14
CA ILE A 84 20.63 5.53 -29.99
C ILE A 84 19.91 4.20 -30.17
N GLN A 85 18.58 4.22 -30.16
CA GLN A 85 17.76 3.01 -30.34
C GLN A 85 17.82 2.51 -31.78
#